data_AF-A0A7K2Z069-F1
#
_entry.id   AF-A0A7K2Z069-F1
#
_cell.length_a   1.000
_cell.length_b   1.000
_cell.length_c   1.000
_cell.angle_alpha   90.00
_cell.angle_beta   90.00
_cell.angle_gamma   90.00
#
_symmetry.space_group_name_H-M   'P 1'
#
loop_
_entity.id
_entity.type
_entity.pdbx_description
1 polymer ?
#
loop_
_entity_poly.entity_id
_entity_poly.type
_entity_poly.pdbx_seq_one_letter_code
_entity_poly.pdbx_strand_id
1 'polypeptide(L)'
;MSGDVPLFPMPPVTEQALRVAVLSLEPAAAVRFEQEFHAAWQEAVQTDSTVPMHTFLRRWAVFVALRRVPARASRLRELEQAIANADTLAAARPAAAEIAAMLDEAAREAAA
;
A
#
# COMPACT_ATOMS: atom_id res chain seq x y z
N MET A 1 -7.19 -19.37 13.70
CA MET A 1 -7.86 -18.33 12.89
C MET A 1 -7.46 -16.95 13.40
N SER A 2 -6.19 -16.56 13.25
CA SER A 2 -5.64 -15.32 13.86
C SER A 2 -5.15 -14.30 12.83
N GLY A 3 -5.49 -14.47 11.54
CA GLY A 3 -5.00 -13.63 10.44
C GLY A 3 -5.77 -12.33 10.21
N ASP A 4 -6.96 -12.18 10.79
CA ASP A 4 -7.82 -11.00 10.58
C ASP A 4 -7.52 -9.84 11.54
N VAL A 5 -6.72 -10.08 12.58
CA VAL A 5 -6.35 -9.02 13.53
C VAL A 5 -5.17 -8.22 12.95
N PRO A 6 -5.28 -6.87 12.89
CA PRO A 6 -4.14 -6.05 12.51
C PRO A 6 -2.96 -6.23 13.45
N LEU A 7 -1.75 -6.33 12.90
CA LEU A 7 -0.49 -6.39 13.65
C LEU A 7 -0.28 -5.13 14.51
N PHE A 8 -0.79 -3.99 14.05
CA PHE A 8 -0.79 -2.71 14.74
C PHE A 8 -1.97 -1.84 14.26
N PRO A 9 -2.42 -0.84 15.06
CA PRO A 9 -3.42 0.13 14.61
C PRO A 9 -2.90 0.93 13.41
N MET A 10 -3.80 1.53 12.62
CA MET A 10 -3.37 2.38 11.51
C MET A 10 -2.46 3.50 12.03
N PRO A 11 -1.21 3.63 11.53
CA PRO A 11 -0.33 4.70 11.97
C PRO A 11 -0.84 6.05 11.46
N PRO A 12 -0.46 7.16 12.12
CA PRO A 12 -0.65 8.49 11.56
C PRO A 12 -0.08 8.58 10.13
N VAL A 13 -0.76 9.30 9.23
CA VAL A 13 -0.33 9.50 7.84
C VAL A 13 0.77 10.58 7.80
N THR A 14 1.89 10.28 8.45
CA THR A 14 3.11 11.07 8.46
C THR A 14 4.27 10.23 7.93
N GLU A 15 5.25 10.90 7.36
CA GLU A 15 6.45 10.30 6.79
C GLU A 15 7.08 9.29 7.77
N GLN A 16 7.48 9.77 8.96
CA GLN A 16 8.18 8.95 9.94
C GLN A 16 7.36 7.75 10.45
N ALA A 17 6.05 7.91 10.67
CA ALA A 17 5.21 6.83 11.15
C ALA A 17 5.02 5.74 10.08
N LEU A 18 4.85 6.16 8.82
CA LEU A 18 4.77 5.23 7.69
C LEU A 18 6.11 4.53 7.43
N ARG A 19 7.25 5.22 7.53
CA ARG A 19 8.58 4.60 7.42
C ARG A 19 8.74 3.44 8.40
N VAL A 20 8.43 3.67 9.68
CA VAL A 20 8.52 2.64 10.74
C VAL A 20 7.58 1.46 10.45
N ALA A 21 6.35 1.73 10.04
CA ALA A 21 5.38 0.70 9.69
C ALA A 21 5.85 -0.13 8.49
N VAL A 22 6.33 0.51 7.43
CA VAL A 22 6.84 -0.15 6.22
C VAL A 22 8.04 -1.03 6.54
N LEU A 23 9.01 -0.53 7.31
CA LEU A 23 10.17 -1.31 7.74
C LEU A 23 9.78 -2.55 8.55
N SER A 24 8.74 -2.44 9.38
CA SER A 24 8.23 -3.55 10.19
C SER A 24 7.49 -4.60 9.36
N LEU A 25 6.81 -4.19 8.29
CA LEU A 25 6.01 -5.07 7.43
C LEU A 25 6.85 -5.75 6.35
N GLU A 26 7.69 -4.99 5.65
CA GLU A 26 8.39 -5.45 4.46
C GLU A 26 9.70 -4.65 4.30
N PRO A 27 10.83 -5.12 4.86
CA PRO A 27 12.12 -4.41 4.82
C PRO A 27 12.59 -4.08 3.39
N ALA A 28 12.29 -4.94 2.41
CA ALA A 28 12.60 -4.67 1.00
C ALA A 28 11.82 -3.46 0.45
N ALA A 29 10.59 -3.24 0.91
CA ALA A 29 9.78 -2.09 0.52
C ALA A 29 10.28 -0.78 1.14
N ALA A 30 11.01 -0.82 2.26
CA ALA A 30 11.57 0.38 2.90
C ALA A 30 12.58 1.09 1.98
N VAL A 31 13.36 0.35 1.18
CA VAL A 31 14.27 0.96 0.18
C VAL A 31 13.47 1.74 -0.87
N ARG A 32 12.37 1.16 -1.37
CA ARG A 32 11.47 1.85 -2.32
C ARG A 32 10.79 3.06 -1.67
N PHE A 33 10.41 2.97 -0.39
CA PHE A 33 9.83 4.08 0.36
C PHE A 33 10.76 5.31 0.35
N GLU A 34 12.04 5.14 0.69
CA GLU A 34 12.99 6.25 0.71
C GLU A 34 13.23 6.85 -0.68
N GLN A 35 13.30 6.00 -1.71
CA GLN A 35 13.45 6.46 -3.10
C GLN A 35 12.25 7.29 -3.57
N GLU A 36 11.04 6.79 -3.33
CA GLU A 36 9.81 7.50 -3.68
C GLU A 36 9.61 8.77 -2.85
N PHE A 37 10.03 8.77 -1.57
CA PHE A 37 10.00 9.97 -0.73
C PHE A 37 10.90 11.06 -1.32
N HIS A 38 12.14 10.71 -1.68
CA HIS A 38 13.06 11.67 -2.28
C HIS A 38 12.52 12.19 -3.62
N ALA A 39 11.97 11.33 -4.47
CA ALA A 39 11.37 11.73 -5.73
C ALA A 39 10.19 12.70 -5.53
N ALA A 40 9.27 12.39 -4.61
CA ALA A 40 8.13 13.26 -4.29
C ALA A 40 8.58 14.60 -3.71
N TRP A 41 9.63 14.62 -2.89
CA TRP A 41 10.22 15.85 -2.38
C TRP A 41 10.82 16.71 -3.50
N GLN A 42 11.60 16.12 -4.40
CA GLN A 42 12.19 16.82 -5.54
C GLN A 42 11.10 17.41 -6.45
N GLU A 43 10.04 16.66 -6.71
CA GLU A 43 8.89 17.12 -7.50
C GLU A 43 8.16 18.28 -6.80
N ALA A 44 7.93 18.18 -5.49
CA ALA A 44 7.30 19.22 -4.70
C ALA A 44 8.07 20.55 -4.77
N VAL A 45 9.40 20.51 -4.67
CA VAL A 45 10.26 21.68 -4.80
C VAL A 45 10.23 22.24 -6.22
N GLN A 46 10.33 21.39 -7.24
CA GLN A 46 10.33 21.83 -8.65
C GLN A 46 9.02 22.47 -9.09
N THR A 47 7.90 22.01 -8.51
CA THR A 47 6.54 22.46 -8.87
C THR A 47 5.96 23.48 -7.90
N ASP A 48 6.70 23.82 -6.83
CA ASP A 48 6.22 24.65 -5.70
C ASP A 48 4.85 24.17 -5.17
N SER A 49 4.71 22.86 -5.00
CA SER A 49 3.43 22.20 -4.67
C SER A 49 3.59 21.14 -3.59
N THR A 50 2.62 21.06 -2.68
CA THR A 50 2.58 20.02 -1.65
C THR A 50 1.91 18.73 -2.13
N VAL A 51 1.29 18.74 -3.31
CA VAL A 51 0.53 17.61 -3.86
C VAL A 51 1.37 16.32 -4.02
N PRO A 52 2.63 16.36 -4.49
CA PRO A 52 3.45 15.15 -4.60
C PRO A 52 3.65 14.46 -3.25
N MET A 53 3.89 15.24 -2.19
CA MET A 53 4.05 14.73 -0.83
C MET A 53 2.77 14.12 -0.27
N HIS A 54 1.62 14.78 -0.47
CA HIS A 54 0.32 14.22 -0.06
C HIS A 54 0.01 12.91 -0.80
N THR A 55 0.34 12.85 -2.09
CA THR A 55 0.13 11.66 -2.92
C THR A 55 1.02 10.50 -2.45
N PHE A 56 2.30 10.79 -2.18
CA PHE A 56 3.25 9.83 -1.60
C PHE A 56 2.72 9.24 -0.29
N LEU A 57 2.36 10.10 0.68
CA LEU A 57 1.88 9.66 1.99
C LEU A 57 0.60 8.82 1.86
N ARG A 58 -0.35 9.25 1.02
CA ARG A 58 -1.61 8.51 0.80
C ARG A 58 -1.36 7.13 0.21
N ARG A 59 -0.48 7.02 -0.80
CA ARG A 59 -0.14 5.73 -1.42
C ARG A 59 0.49 4.76 -0.42
N TRP A 60 1.41 5.25 0.41
CA TRP A 60 2.07 4.41 1.41
C TRP A 60 1.18 4.08 2.61
N ALA A 61 0.25 4.95 2.97
CA ALA A 61 -0.79 4.64 3.95
C ALA A 61 -1.68 3.47 3.48
N VAL A 62 -2.09 3.45 2.20
CA VAL A 62 -2.83 2.31 1.61
C VAL A 62 -1.99 1.03 1.64
N PHE A 63 -0.70 1.11 1.30
CA PHE A 63 0.21 -0.03 1.38
C PHE A 63 0.25 -0.65 2.78
N VAL A 64 0.38 0.20 3.82
CA VAL A 64 0.38 -0.23 5.22
C VAL A 64 -0.98 -0.80 5.63
N ALA A 65 -2.08 -0.15 5.27
CA ALA A 65 -3.44 -0.60 5.60
C ALA A 65 -3.74 -2.00 5.05
N LEU A 66 -3.27 -2.33 3.85
CA LEU A 66 -3.40 -3.66 3.26
C LEU A 66 -2.54 -4.71 3.98
N ARG A 67 -1.28 -4.36 4.30
CA ARG A 67 -0.26 -5.31 4.76
C ARG A 67 -0.24 -5.51 6.27
N ARG A 68 -0.76 -4.57 7.06
CA ARG A 68 -0.88 -4.70 8.52
C ARG A 68 -1.84 -5.82 8.95
N VAL A 69 -2.71 -6.30 8.07
CA VAL A 69 -3.61 -7.43 8.32
C VAL A 69 -3.08 -8.66 7.57
N PRO A 70 -2.52 -9.68 8.26
CA PRO A 70 -1.86 -10.80 7.60
C PRO A 70 -2.74 -11.57 6.62
N ALA A 71 -4.03 -11.76 6.93
CA ALA A 71 -4.98 -12.42 6.04
C ALA A 71 -5.19 -11.63 4.73
N ARG A 72 -5.34 -10.31 4.82
CA ARG A 72 -5.44 -9.44 3.63
C ARG A 72 -4.16 -9.47 2.80
N ALA A 73 -2.99 -9.44 3.46
CA ALA A 73 -1.71 -9.54 2.77
C ALA A 73 -1.53 -10.89 2.05
N SER A 74 -1.97 -11.99 2.65
CA SER A 74 -1.98 -13.31 2.00
C SER A 74 -2.90 -13.32 0.79
N ARG A 75 -4.14 -12.82 0.97
CA ARG A 75 -5.12 -12.77 -0.10
C ARG A 75 -4.64 -11.93 -1.28
N LEU A 76 -4.02 -10.77 -1.02
CA LEU A 76 -3.45 -9.93 -2.06
C LEU A 76 -2.41 -10.69 -2.89
N ARG A 77 -1.49 -11.42 -2.25
CA ARG A 77 -0.48 -12.24 -2.95
C ARG A 77 -1.11 -13.35 -3.79
N GLU A 78 -2.14 -14.02 -3.27
CA GLU A 78 -2.87 -15.04 -4.03
C GLU A 78 -3.52 -14.46 -5.30
N LEU A 79 -4.12 -13.28 -5.18
CA LEU A 79 -4.74 -12.58 -6.30
C LEU A 79 -3.70 -12.09 -7.32
N GLU A 80 -2.58 -11.53 -6.86
CA GLU A 80 -1.45 -11.12 -7.71
C GLU A 80 -0.90 -12.34 -8.48
N GLN A 81 -0.77 -13.49 -7.82
CA GLN A 81 -0.35 -14.74 -8.47
C GLN A 81 -1.38 -15.26 -9.47
N ALA A 82 -2.68 -15.16 -9.16
CA ALA A 82 -3.75 -15.54 -10.06
C ALA A 82 -3.76 -14.68 -11.34
N ILE A 83 -3.50 -13.37 -11.22
CA ILE A 83 -3.35 -12.47 -12.37
C ILE A 83 -2.10 -12.83 -13.18
N ALA A 84 -0.96 -13.06 -12.51
CA ALA A 84 0.29 -13.41 -13.18
C ALA A 84 0.21 -14.73 -13.96
N ASN A 85 -0.62 -15.67 -13.50
CA ASN A 85 -0.82 -16.98 -14.13
C ASN A 85 -1.99 -17.01 -15.14
N ALA A 86 -2.73 -15.92 -15.32
CA ALA A 86 -3.89 -15.90 -16.19
C ALA A 86 -3.47 -15.78 -17.66
N ASP A 87 -3.88 -16.75 -18.48
CA ASP A 87 -3.59 -16.73 -19.93
C ASP A 87 -4.40 -15.67 -20.71
N THR A 88 -5.44 -15.11 -20.09
CA THR A 88 -6.31 -14.11 -20.72
C THR A 88 -6.73 -13.01 -19.75
N LEU A 89 -7.01 -11.83 -20.30
CA LEU A 89 -7.56 -10.71 -19.53
C LEU A 89 -8.90 -11.08 -18.88
N ALA A 90 -9.73 -11.90 -19.53
CA ALA A 90 -10.99 -12.36 -18.98
C ALA A 90 -10.77 -13.22 -17.73
N ALA A 91 -9.75 -14.08 -17.73
CA ALA A 91 -9.39 -14.89 -16.56
C ALA A 91 -8.76 -14.07 -15.43
N ALA A 92 -8.03 -12.99 -15.74
CA ALA A 92 -7.44 -12.08 -14.74
C ALA A 92 -8.47 -11.13 -14.09
N ARG A 93 -9.58 -10.85 -14.79
CA ARG A 93 -10.54 -9.81 -14.41
C ARG A 93 -11.15 -9.99 -13.01
N PRO A 94 -11.56 -11.18 -12.56
CA PRO A 94 -12.11 -11.36 -11.21
C PRO A 94 -11.08 -11.03 -10.12
N ALA A 95 -9.84 -11.49 -10.28
CA ALA A 95 -8.78 -11.21 -9.32
C ALA A 95 -8.43 -9.72 -9.27
N ALA A 96 -8.36 -9.06 -10.43
CA ALA A 96 -8.14 -7.61 -10.51
C ALA A 96 -9.28 -6.82 -9.84
N ALA A 97 -10.53 -7.24 -10.01
CA ALA A 97 -11.68 -6.60 -9.37
C ALA A 97 -11.63 -6.73 -7.83
N GLU A 98 -11.20 -7.88 -7.32
CA GLU A 98 -11.04 -8.09 -5.88
C GLU A 98 -9.90 -7.24 -5.31
N ILE A 99 -8.75 -7.15 -6.00
CA ILE A 99 -7.65 -6.25 -5.62
C ILE A 99 -8.13 -4.80 -5.57
N ALA A 100 -8.92 -4.36 -6.57
CA ALA A 100 -9.48 -3.01 -6.59
C ALA A 100 -10.37 -2.75 -5.36
N ALA A 101 -11.26 -3.68 -5.02
CA ALA A 101 -12.10 -3.57 -3.83
C ALA A 101 -11.30 -3.50 -2.53
N MET A 102 -10.22 -4.30 -2.43
CA MET A 102 -9.31 -4.27 -1.28
C MET A 102 -8.56 -2.93 -1.18
N LEU A 103 -8.10 -2.38 -2.30
CA LEU A 103 -7.45 -1.06 -2.37
C LEU A 103 -8.41 0.05 -1.93
N ASP A 104 -9.66 0.01 -2.36
CA ASP A 104 -10.67 0.99 -1.98
C ASP A 104 -10.97 0.95 -0.47
N GLU A 105 -11.06 -0.25 0.12
CA GLU A 105 -11.25 -0.40 1.56
C GLU A 105 -10.03 0.12 2.34
N ALA A 106 -8.83 -0.26 1.92
CA ALA A 106 -7.60 0.21 2.54
C ALA A 106 -7.44 1.74 2.43
N ALA A 107 -7.90 2.35 1.34
CA ALA A 107 -7.91 3.81 1.17
C ALA A 107 -8.89 4.51 2.11
N ARG A 108 -10.05 3.88 2.43
CA ARG A 108 -10.97 4.39 3.45
C ARG A 108 -10.35 4.31 4.84
N GLU A 109 -9.74 3.18 5.19
CA GLU A 109 -9.07 3.01 6.48
C GLU A 109 -7.91 3.98 6.68
N ALA A 110 -7.14 4.25 5.63
CA ALA A 110 -6.02 5.18 5.66
C ALA A 110 -6.45 6.66 5.78
N ALA A 111 -7.72 6.97 5.51
CA ALA A 111 -8.28 8.32 5.57
C ALA A 111 -9.11 8.57 6.84
N ALA A 112 -9.35 7.53 7.65
CA ALA A 112 -10.09 7.59 8.91
C ALA A 112 -9.20 8.05 10.07
#